data_AF-A0A940QWX6-F1
#
_entry.id   AF-A0A940QWX6-F1
#
_cell.length_a   1.000
_cell.length_b   1.000
_cell.length_c   1.000
_cell.angle_alpha   90.00
_cell.angle_beta   90.00
_cell.angle_gamma   90.00
#
_symmetry.space_group_name_H-M   'P 1'
#
loop_
_entity.id
_entity.type
_entity.pdbx_description
1 polymer ?
#
loop_
_entity_poly.entity_id
_entity_poly.type
_entity_poly.pdbx_seq_one_letter_code
_entity_poly.pdbx_strand_id
1 'polypeptide(L)'
;MALPKEPRQKMINMMYLVLTALLALNVSSEIINAFETVNNSITTSNKIIGDKNADTYASLDSKLKEQQTKAKAEIWAPKAQAAKALAASMYNDIESLKTQLREYAGSHEEHGEQKMNADKLDASTRLMDKEKKGEELYAKIADFRKKLIGVLNPNDPAYADNPAMKANVAKAVADFDKSLPIDLTVPKSTSGNKYENNANGWAMS
;
A
#
# COMPACT_ATOMS: atom_id res chain seq x y z
N MET A 1 -14.98 39.14 42.49
CA MET A 1 -13.55 38.88 42.76
C MET A 1 -13.37 37.39 42.97
N ALA A 2 -12.71 36.70 42.05
CA ALA A 2 -12.47 35.27 42.19
C ALA A 2 -11.47 35.03 43.33
N LEU A 3 -11.86 34.21 44.31
CA LEU A 3 -10.99 33.78 45.41
C LEU A 3 -9.72 33.13 44.85
N PRO A 4 -8.52 33.41 45.41
CA PRO A 4 -7.28 32.85 44.89
C PRO A 4 -7.34 31.32 44.99
N LYS A 5 -7.12 30.59 43.89
CA LYS A 5 -6.87 29.15 43.95
C LYS A 5 -5.69 28.92 44.90
N GLU A 6 -5.95 28.27 46.03
CA GLU A 6 -4.97 27.85 47.03
C GLU A 6 -3.70 27.30 46.34
N PRO A 7 -2.48 27.74 46.74
CA PRO A 7 -1.22 27.33 46.12
C PRO A 7 -1.07 25.80 45.96
N ARG A 8 -1.65 25.04 46.91
CA ARG A 8 -1.71 23.57 46.85
C ARG A 8 -2.53 23.05 45.66
N GLN A 9 -3.68 23.65 45.34
CA GLN A 9 -4.48 23.25 44.19
C GLN A 9 -3.78 23.57 42.86
N LYS A 10 -2.98 24.64 42.81
CA LYS A 10 -2.14 24.93 41.64
C LYS A 10 -1.04 23.88 41.47
N MET A 11 -0.39 23.44 42.55
CA MET A 11 0.60 22.35 42.49
C MET A 11 -0.02 21.02 42.08
N ILE A 12 -1.20 20.69 42.60
CA ILE A 12 -1.93 19.47 42.21
C ILE A 12 -2.31 19.52 40.74
N ASN A 13 -2.86 20.64 40.27
CA ASN A 13 -3.24 20.78 38.85
C ASN A 13 -2.02 20.71 37.92
N MET A 14 -0.87 21.27 38.32
CA MET A 14 0.38 21.14 37.57
C MET A 14 0.91 19.71 37.58
N MET A 15 0.80 18.99 38.70
CA MET A 15 1.19 17.58 38.78
C MET A 15 0.33 16.71 37.87
N TYR A 16 -0.99 16.92 37.81
CA TYR A 16 -1.86 16.19 36.88
C TYR A 16 -1.50 16.50 35.42
N LEU A 17 -1.24 17.76 35.07
CA LEU A 17 -0.81 18.11 33.70
C LEU A 17 0.53 17.46 33.34
N VAL A 18 1.50 17.44 34.26
CA VAL A 18 2.79 16.77 34.06
C VAL A 18 2.61 15.26 33.94
N LEU A 19 1.79 14.64 34.79
CA LEU A 19 1.52 13.20 34.76
C LEU A 19 0.78 12.79 33.48
N THR A 20 -0.22 13.56 33.05
CA THR A 20 -0.94 13.32 31.80
C THR A 20 -0.01 13.52 30.60
N ALA A 21 0.89 14.50 30.62
CA ALA A 21 1.90 14.68 29.58
C ALA A 21 2.91 13.51 29.55
N LEU A 22 3.35 13.01 30.70
CA LEU A 22 4.25 11.84 30.79
C LEU A 22 3.56 10.55 30.31
N LEU A 23 2.27 10.36 30.62
CA LEU A 23 1.48 9.24 30.10
C LEU A 23 1.29 9.35 28.58
N ALA A 24 0.96 10.55 28.07
CA ALA A 24 0.78 10.79 26.65
C ALA A 24 2.08 10.58 25.85
N LEU A 25 3.22 10.97 26.41
CA LEU A 25 4.54 10.75 25.81
C LEU A 25 4.85 9.26 25.70
N ASN A 26 4.51 8.46 26.72
CA ASN A 26 4.76 7.02 26.71
C ASN A 26 3.76 6.21 25.85
N VAL A 27 2.48 6.59 25.81
CA VAL A 27 1.47 5.93 24.96
C VAL A 27 1.80 6.09 23.47
N SER A 28 2.39 7.21 23.08
CA SER A 28 2.84 7.43 21.70
C SER A 28 3.89 6.40 21.27
N SER A 29 4.86 6.08 22.13
CA SER A 29 5.92 5.11 21.82
C SER A 29 5.41 3.68 21.73
N GLU A 30 4.46 3.28 22.58
CA GLU A 30 3.86 1.93 22.52
C GLU A 30 3.07 1.71 21.21
N ILE A 31 2.34 2.73 20.77
CA ILE A 31 1.61 2.70 19.49
C ILE A 31 2.59 2.59 18.31
N ILE A 32 3.68 3.36 18.32
CA ILE A 32 4.71 3.29 17.26
C ILE A 32 5.34 1.89 17.21
N ASN A 33 5.70 1.30 18.35
CA ASN A 33 6.26 -0.05 18.41
C ASN A 33 5.28 -1.12 17.87
N ALA A 34 3.98 -0.95 18.11
CA ALA A 34 2.96 -1.82 17.53
C ALA A 34 2.92 -1.70 15.99
N PHE A 35 3.02 -0.48 15.45
CA PHE A 35 3.11 -0.26 14.00
C PHE A 35 4.39 -0.85 13.39
N GLU A 36 5.53 -0.76 14.07
CA GLU A 36 6.77 -1.41 13.64
C GLU A 36 6.62 -2.93 13.57
N THR A 37 5.98 -3.53 14.58
CA THR A 37 5.70 -4.97 14.61
C THR A 37 4.83 -5.40 13.43
N VAL A 38 3.78 -4.63 13.13
CA VAL A 38 2.91 -4.87 11.95
C VAL A 38 3.72 -4.72 10.65
N ASN A 39 4.54 -3.68 10.52
CA ASN A 39 5.38 -3.47 9.35
C ASN A 39 6.38 -4.62 9.14
N ASN A 40 6.99 -5.14 10.21
CA ASN A 40 7.89 -6.27 10.16
C ASN A 40 7.17 -7.53 9.69
N SER A 41 5.97 -7.80 10.22
CA SER A 41 5.12 -8.91 9.77
C SER A 41 4.80 -8.81 8.27
N ILE A 42 4.37 -7.64 7.80
CA ILE A 42 4.08 -7.38 6.38
C ILE A 42 5.34 -7.58 5.53
N THR A 43 6.50 -7.10 5.98
CA THR A 43 7.77 -7.24 5.27
C THR A 43 8.18 -8.72 5.15
N THR A 44 8.01 -9.51 6.20
CA THR A 44 8.23 -10.96 6.16
C THR A 44 7.27 -11.65 5.19
N SER A 45 5.97 -11.30 5.23
CA SER A 45 4.98 -11.84 4.29
C SER A 45 5.32 -11.49 2.83
N ASN A 46 5.73 -10.25 2.57
CA ASN A 46 6.16 -9.81 1.24
C ASN A 46 7.36 -10.62 0.73
N LYS A 47 8.35 -10.90 1.59
CA LYS A 47 9.47 -11.77 1.23
C LYS A 47 9.01 -13.17 0.85
N ILE A 48 8.16 -13.79 1.67
CA ILE A 48 7.64 -15.15 1.40
C ILE A 48 6.85 -15.19 0.08
N ILE A 49 6.03 -14.17 -0.19
CA ILE A 49 5.29 -14.05 -1.45
C ILE A 49 6.26 -13.86 -2.63
N GLY A 50 7.31 -13.04 -2.45
CA GLY A 50 8.37 -12.86 -3.43
C GLY A 50 9.07 -14.16 -3.81
N ASP A 51 9.45 -14.96 -2.80
CA ASP A 51 10.10 -16.26 -2.99
C ASP A 51 9.17 -17.24 -3.73
N LYS A 52 7.90 -17.35 -3.33
CA LYS A 52 6.89 -18.19 -4.02
C LYS A 52 6.64 -17.75 -5.47
N ASN A 53 6.61 -16.44 -5.72
CA ASN A 53 6.47 -15.91 -7.06
C ASN A 53 7.68 -16.32 -7.91
N ALA A 54 8.90 -16.19 -7.38
CA ALA A 54 10.12 -16.60 -8.07
C ALA A 54 10.07 -18.09 -8.45
N ASP A 55 9.67 -18.97 -7.53
CA ASP A 55 9.48 -20.40 -7.81
C ASP A 55 8.45 -20.66 -8.90
N THR A 56 7.34 -19.91 -8.88
CA THR A 56 6.27 -20.01 -9.89
C THR A 56 6.77 -19.63 -11.29
N TYR A 57 7.56 -18.54 -11.39
CA TYR A 57 8.18 -18.14 -12.66
C TYR A 57 9.25 -19.15 -13.11
N ALA A 58 10.05 -19.69 -12.20
CA ALA A 58 11.03 -20.73 -12.52
C ALA A 58 10.38 -22.03 -13.03
N SER A 59 9.22 -22.40 -12.46
CA SER A 59 8.41 -23.52 -12.95
C SER A 59 7.87 -23.25 -14.36
N LEU A 60 7.41 -22.02 -14.63
CA LEU A 60 6.97 -21.61 -15.96
C LEU A 60 8.12 -21.68 -17.00
N ASP A 61 9.30 -21.21 -16.62
CA ASP A 61 10.50 -21.28 -17.48
C ASP A 61 10.93 -22.74 -17.76
N SER A 62 10.76 -23.63 -16.79
CA SER A 62 11.00 -25.07 -16.99
C SER A 62 10.01 -25.67 -17.99
N LYS A 63 8.72 -25.31 -17.90
CA LYS A 63 7.69 -25.74 -18.86
C LYS A 63 7.88 -25.19 -20.27
N LEU A 64 8.57 -24.07 -20.44
CA LEU A 64 8.95 -23.58 -21.77
C LEU A 64 10.02 -24.45 -22.44
N LYS A 65 10.83 -25.19 -21.66
CA LYS A 65 11.91 -26.05 -22.16
C LYS A 65 11.43 -27.48 -22.48
N GLU A 66 10.31 -27.90 -21.91
CA GLU A 66 9.72 -29.22 -22.13
C GLU A 66 8.86 -29.27 -23.40
N GLN A 67 9.20 -30.17 -24.33
CA GLN A 67 8.52 -30.31 -25.63
C GLN A 67 6.99 -30.47 -25.53
N GLN A 68 6.50 -31.17 -24.48
CA GLN A 68 5.07 -31.46 -24.28
C GLN A 68 4.27 -30.27 -23.75
N THR A 69 4.90 -29.38 -22.96
CA THR A 69 4.23 -28.27 -22.29
C THR A 69 4.54 -26.91 -22.92
N LYS A 70 5.57 -26.84 -23.77
CA LYS A 70 6.04 -25.64 -24.48
C LYS A 70 4.94 -24.89 -25.22
N ALA A 71 4.15 -25.55 -26.06
CA ALA A 71 3.11 -24.89 -26.86
C ALA A 71 2.06 -24.14 -26.00
N LYS A 72 1.74 -24.66 -24.81
CA LYS A 72 0.85 -23.97 -23.87
C LYS A 72 1.62 -22.89 -23.11
N ALA A 73 2.84 -23.18 -22.67
CA ALA A 73 3.65 -22.23 -21.92
C ALA A 73 3.97 -20.97 -22.74
N GLU A 74 4.19 -21.08 -24.05
CA GLU A 74 4.43 -19.95 -24.96
C GLU A 74 3.26 -18.96 -25.04
N ILE A 75 2.02 -19.43 -24.85
CA ILE A 75 0.82 -18.58 -24.81
C ILE A 75 0.78 -17.74 -23.50
N TRP A 76 1.17 -18.35 -22.38
CA TRP A 76 1.03 -17.76 -21.05
C TRP A 76 2.26 -16.99 -20.58
N ALA A 77 3.45 -17.36 -21.03
CA ALA A 77 4.71 -16.71 -20.68
C ALA A 77 4.71 -15.18 -20.90
N PRO A 78 4.33 -14.64 -22.08
CA PRO A 78 4.33 -13.18 -22.27
C PRO A 78 3.31 -12.49 -21.36
N LYS A 79 2.16 -13.12 -21.09
CA LYS A 79 1.13 -12.60 -20.17
C LYS A 79 1.65 -12.55 -18.74
N ALA A 80 2.29 -13.63 -18.28
CA ALA A 80 2.90 -13.70 -16.96
C ALA A 80 4.03 -12.66 -16.81
N GLN A 81 4.89 -12.49 -17.81
CA GLN A 81 5.93 -11.47 -17.81
C GLN A 81 5.37 -10.05 -17.78
N ALA A 82 4.30 -9.76 -18.53
CA ALA A 82 3.62 -8.48 -18.49
C ALA A 82 3.04 -8.18 -17.09
N ALA A 83 2.38 -9.15 -16.47
CA ALA A 83 1.89 -9.01 -15.09
C ALA A 83 3.04 -8.78 -14.10
N LYS A 84 4.15 -9.50 -14.23
CA LYS A 84 5.36 -9.31 -13.40
C LYS A 84 5.91 -7.89 -13.51
N ALA A 85 6.03 -7.37 -14.73
CA ALA A 85 6.56 -6.03 -14.99
C ALA A 85 5.65 -4.95 -14.40
N LEU A 86 4.34 -5.06 -14.57
CA LEU A 86 3.36 -4.14 -13.98
C LEU A 86 3.45 -4.15 -12.45
N ALA A 87 3.52 -5.33 -11.84
CA ALA A 87 3.60 -5.47 -10.38
C ALA A 87 4.92 -4.91 -9.82
N ALA A 88 6.04 -5.17 -10.50
CA ALA A 88 7.34 -4.63 -10.12
C ALA A 88 7.38 -3.09 -10.20
N SER A 89 6.79 -2.51 -11.26
CA SER A 89 6.70 -1.06 -11.39
C SER A 89 5.91 -0.44 -10.24
N MET A 90 4.74 -0.98 -9.92
CA MET A 90 3.91 -0.48 -8.81
C MET A 90 4.60 -0.65 -7.46
N TYR A 91 5.26 -1.79 -7.23
CA TYR A 91 6.04 -2.04 -6.02
C TYR A 91 7.14 -0.99 -5.84
N ASN A 92 7.91 -0.71 -6.90
CA ASN A 92 8.99 0.27 -6.86
C ASN A 92 8.47 1.69 -6.63
N ASP A 93 7.32 2.06 -7.20
CA ASP A 93 6.67 3.34 -6.94
C ASP A 93 6.31 3.51 -5.46
N ILE A 94 5.75 2.46 -4.83
CA ILE A 94 5.40 2.47 -3.41
C ILE A 94 6.66 2.54 -2.53
N GLU A 95 7.71 1.79 -2.85
CA GLU A 95 8.98 1.85 -2.11
C GLU A 95 9.67 3.21 -2.24
N SER A 96 9.58 3.86 -3.41
CA SER A 96 10.07 5.23 -3.58
C SER A 96 9.32 6.22 -2.69
N LEU A 97 7.99 6.12 -2.62
CA LEU A 97 7.18 6.97 -1.75
C LEU A 97 7.48 6.73 -0.27
N LYS A 98 7.67 5.46 0.14
CA LYS A 98 8.11 5.14 1.51
C LYS A 98 9.47 5.74 1.83
N THR A 99 10.40 5.75 0.87
CA THR A 99 11.72 6.35 1.04
C THR A 99 11.64 7.85 1.20
N GLN A 100 10.90 8.54 0.33
CA GLN A 100 10.64 9.98 0.44
C GLN A 100 9.97 10.34 1.77
N LEU A 101 9.01 9.52 2.22
CA LEU A 101 8.36 9.74 3.51
C LEU A 101 9.36 9.64 4.69
N ARG A 102 10.28 8.67 4.64
CA ARG A 102 11.36 8.55 5.64
C ARG A 102 12.30 9.75 5.60
N GLU A 103 12.63 10.26 4.42
CA GLU A 103 13.47 11.46 4.27
C GLU A 103 12.79 12.69 4.87
N TYR A 104 11.49 12.89 4.62
CA TYR A 104 10.73 13.99 5.21
C TYR A 104 10.57 13.87 6.73
N ALA A 105 10.37 12.65 7.25
CA ALA A 105 10.37 12.40 8.69
C ALA A 105 11.78 12.65 9.29
N GLY A 106 12.83 12.31 8.57
CA GLY A 106 14.21 12.32 9.05
C GLY A 106 14.44 11.27 10.14
N SER A 107 15.67 11.23 10.66
CA SER A 107 16.08 10.33 11.73
C SER A 107 16.72 11.07 12.90
N HIS A 108 16.76 10.42 14.06
CA HIS A 108 17.52 10.82 15.22
C HIS A 108 18.33 9.63 15.74
N GLU A 109 19.38 9.92 16.50
CA GLU A 109 20.14 8.88 17.21
C GLU A 109 19.49 8.63 18.58
N GLU A 110 19.25 7.36 18.92
CA GLU A 110 18.77 6.93 20.22
C GLU A 110 19.58 5.70 20.65
N HIS A 111 20.27 5.79 21.79
CA HIS A 111 21.10 4.69 22.32
C HIS A 111 22.14 4.11 21.32
N GLY A 112 22.67 4.94 20.41
CA GLY A 112 23.63 4.53 19.39
C GLY A 112 23.02 3.90 18.14
N GLU A 113 21.68 3.85 18.05
CA GLU A 113 20.94 3.40 16.87
C GLU A 113 20.25 4.58 16.18
N GLN A 114 20.27 4.63 14.85
CA GLN A 114 19.48 5.60 14.10
C GLN A 114 18.03 5.16 14.01
N LYS A 115 17.11 5.93 14.60
CA LYS A 115 15.67 5.72 14.50
C LYS A 115 15.01 6.81 13.67
N MET A 116 13.96 6.44 12.95
CA MET A 116 13.13 7.39 12.21
C MET A 116 12.29 8.21 13.20
N ASN A 117 12.09 9.50 12.93
CA ASN A 117 11.12 10.31 13.68
C ASN A 117 9.68 9.94 13.25
N ALA A 118 9.22 8.77 13.69
CA ALA A 118 7.90 8.21 13.34
C ALA A 118 6.73 9.04 13.90
N ASP A 119 7.02 9.91 14.86
CA ASP A 119 6.11 10.86 15.49
C ASP A 119 5.87 12.13 14.66
N LYS A 120 6.64 12.37 13.58
CA LYS A 120 6.40 13.51 12.68
C LYS A 120 5.18 13.30 11.78
N LEU A 121 4.04 13.79 12.26
CA LEU A 121 2.75 13.69 11.59
C LEU A 121 2.63 14.55 10.31
N ASP A 122 3.51 15.53 10.10
CA ASP A 122 3.45 16.46 8.98
C ASP A 122 4.12 15.92 7.70
N ALA A 123 5.00 14.92 7.81
CA ALA A 123 5.71 14.32 6.67
C ALA A 123 4.75 13.72 5.63
N SER A 124 3.72 13.01 6.09
CA SER A 124 2.71 12.38 5.23
C SER A 124 1.83 13.42 4.54
N THR A 125 1.40 14.45 5.26
CA THR A 125 0.59 15.55 4.69
C THR A 125 1.40 16.33 3.66
N ARG A 126 2.69 16.60 3.92
CA ARG A 126 3.55 17.29 2.96
C ARG A 126 3.71 16.50 1.67
N LEU A 127 4.05 15.21 1.76
CA LEU A 127 4.28 14.38 0.59
C LEU A 127 2.98 14.10 -0.19
N MET A 128 1.94 13.63 0.50
CA MET A 128 0.75 13.11 -0.17
C MET A 128 -0.22 14.22 -0.63
N ASP A 129 -0.35 15.28 0.15
CA ASP A 129 -1.27 16.39 -0.12
C ASP A 129 -0.53 17.55 -0.81
N LYS A 130 0.43 18.21 -0.13
CA LYS A 130 1.10 19.41 -0.70
C LYS A 130 1.89 19.13 -1.98
N GLU A 131 2.58 18.00 -2.04
CA GLU A 131 3.36 17.57 -3.21
C GLU A 131 2.53 16.69 -4.17
N LYS A 132 1.23 16.51 -3.89
CA LYS A 132 0.26 15.79 -4.73
C LYS A 132 0.62 14.34 -5.05
N LYS A 133 1.54 13.73 -4.29
CA LYS A 133 1.91 12.31 -4.49
C LYS A 133 0.77 11.35 -4.19
N GLY A 134 -0.19 11.74 -3.37
CA GLY A 134 -1.41 10.96 -3.12
C GLY A 134 -2.28 10.83 -4.37
N GLU A 135 -2.48 11.92 -5.11
CA GLU A 135 -3.22 11.92 -6.38
C GLU A 135 -2.49 11.11 -7.45
N GLU A 136 -1.17 11.29 -7.58
CA GLU A 136 -0.34 10.48 -8.49
C GLU A 136 -0.44 8.98 -8.17
N LEU A 137 -0.34 8.62 -6.89
CA LEU A 137 -0.44 7.23 -6.44
C LEU A 137 -1.82 6.65 -6.73
N TYR A 138 -2.90 7.41 -6.46
CA TYR A 138 -4.27 6.98 -6.77
C TYR A 138 -4.43 6.67 -8.26
N ALA A 139 -3.99 7.59 -9.13
CA ALA A 139 -4.04 7.41 -10.58
C ALA A 139 -3.24 6.18 -11.02
N LYS A 140 -2.02 6.01 -10.48
CA LYS A 140 -1.18 4.84 -10.76
C LYS A 140 -1.84 3.53 -10.34
N ILE A 141 -2.50 3.48 -9.17
CA ILE A 141 -3.18 2.27 -8.67
C ILE A 141 -4.40 1.95 -9.55
N ALA A 142 -5.18 2.96 -9.94
CA ALA A 142 -6.29 2.79 -10.87
C ALA A 142 -5.82 2.23 -12.21
N ASP A 143 -4.74 2.79 -12.76
CA ASP A 143 -4.12 2.33 -13.99
C ASP A 143 -3.55 0.92 -13.85
N PHE A 144 -2.90 0.61 -12.74
CA PHE A 144 -2.36 -0.72 -12.46
C PHE A 144 -3.47 -1.77 -12.43
N ARG A 145 -4.57 -1.51 -11.71
CA ARG A 145 -5.74 -2.41 -11.68
C ARG A 145 -6.26 -2.66 -13.10
N LYS A 146 -6.47 -1.60 -13.89
CA LYS A 146 -6.92 -1.70 -15.28
C LYS A 146 -5.96 -2.52 -16.15
N LYS A 147 -4.67 -2.21 -16.10
CA LYS A 147 -3.63 -2.89 -16.90
C LYS A 147 -3.50 -4.35 -16.50
N LEU A 148 -3.54 -4.66 -15.21
CA LEU A 148 -3.40 -6.02 -14.71
C LEU A 148 -4.58 -6.92 -15.12
N ILE A 149 -5.81 -6.44 -15.00
CA ILE A 149 -7.00 -7.13 -15.51
C ILE A 149 -6.90 -7.29 -17.03
N GLY A 150 -6.39 -6.27 -17.73
CA GLY A 150 -6.20 -6.26 -19.18
C GLY A 150 -5.11 -7.21 -19.72
N VAL A 151 -4.21 -7.73 -18.87
CA VAL A 151 -3.18 -8.71 -19.29
C VAL A 151 -3.83 -9.97 -19.87
N LEU A 152 -4.97 -10.37 -19.31
CA LEU A 152 -5.75 -11.52 -19.77
C LEU A 152 -6.95 -11.05 -20.58
N ASN A 153 -6.83 -11.08 -21.91
CA ASN A 153 -7.92 -10.74 -22.81
C ASN A 153 -8.71 -12.00 -23.23
N PRO A 154 -9.99 -12.17 -22.88
CA PRO A 154 -10.78 -13.33 -23.32
C PRO A 154 -10.90 -13.50 -24.84
N ASN A 155 -10.63 -12.46 -25.62
CA ASN A 155 -10.68 -12.48 -27.09
C ASN A 155 -9.28 -12.56 -27.75
N ASP A 156 -8.27 -13.04 -27.03
CA ASP A 156 -6.92 -13.18 -27.58
C ASP A 156 -6.89 -14.19 -28.76
N PRO A 157 -6.24 -13.85 -29.90
CA PRO A 157 -6.05 -14.77 -31.02
C PRO A 157 -5.43 -16.11 -30.64
N ALA A 158 -4.60 -16.15 -29.58
CA ALA A 158 -3.90 -17.36 -29.13
C ALA A 158 -4.83 -18.50 -28.68
N TYR A 159 -6.11 -18.22 -28.41
CA TYR A 159 -7.12 -19.23 -28.09
C TYR A 159 -8.48 -18.93 -28.74
N ALA A 160 -8.50 -18.18 -29.84
CA ALA A 160 -9.72 -17.84 -30.57
C ALA A 160 -10.47 -19.10 -31.05
N ASP A 161 -9.73 -20.13 -31.47
CA ASP A 161 -10.28 -21.38 -31.98
C ASP A 161 -10.69 -22.37 -30.87
N ASN A 162 -10.51 -22.01 -29.59
CA ASN A 162 -10.83 -22.86 -28.45
C ASN A 162 -11.89 -22.20 -27.52
N PRO A 163 -13.19 -22.47 -27.75
CA PRO A 163 -14.28 -21.88 -26.97
C PRO A 163 -14.20 -22.17 -25.47
N ALA A 164 -13.70 -23.35 -25.08
CA ALA A 164 -13.56 -23.73 -23.68
C ALA A 164 -12.46 -22.91 -22.99
N MET A 165 -11.31 -22.69 -23.66
CA MET A 165 -10.24 -21.84 -23.14
C MET A 165 -10.69 -20.39 -23.00
N LYS A 166 -11.43 -19.87 -24.00
CA LYS A 166 -12.03 -18.53 -23.94
C LYS A 166 -12.97 -18.37 -22.73
N ALA A 167 -13.86 -19.33 -22.50
CA ALA A 167 -14.76 -19.32 -21.35
C ALA A 167 -14.00 -19.37 -20.01
N ASN A 168 -12.96 -20.20 -19.94
CA ASN A 168 -12.11 -20.31 -18.75
C ASN A 168 -11.35 -19.00 -18.45
N VAL A 169 -10.81 -18.34 -19.48
CA VAL A 169 -10.14 -17.04 -19.35
C VAL A 169 -11.14 -15.98 -18.89
N ALA A 170 -12.31 -15.90 -19.51
CA ALA A 170 -13.35 -14.95 -19.11
C ALA A 170 -13.76 -15.12 -17.65
N LYS A 171 -13.95 -16.37 -17.20
CA LYS A 171 -14.25 -16.67 -15.81
C LYS A 171 -13.09 -16.29 -14.88
N ALA A 172 -11.86 -16.66 -15.22
CA ALA A 172 -10.68 -16.33 -14.42
C ALA A 172 -10.49 -14.82 -14.27
N VAL A 173 -10.72 -14.04 -15.33
CA VAL A 173 -10.67 -12.57 -15.28
C VAL A 173 -11.75 -12.01 -14.35
N ALA A 174 -12.98 -12.52 -14.43
CA ALA A 174 -14.07 -12.07 -13.56
C ALA A 174 -13.86 -12.44 -12.09
N ASP A 175 -13.33 -13.62 -11.82
CA ASP A 175 -13.00 -14.08 -10.46
C ASP A 175 -11.81 -13.28 -9.90
N PHE A 176 -10.83 -12.97 -10.75
CA PHE A 176 -9.69 -12.13 -10.38
C PHE A 176 -10.11 -10.68 -10.06
N ASP A 177 -10.95 -10.05 -10.88
CA ASP A 177 -11.44 -8.69 -10.62
C ASP A 177 -12.21 -8.59 -9.29
N LYS A 178 -12.96 -9.63 -8.91
CA LYS A 178 -13.66 -9.68 -7.62
C LYS A 178 -12.74 -9.92 -6.41
N SER A 179 -11.63 -10.63 -6.62
CA SER A 179 -10.71 -11.01 -5.55
C SER A 179 -9.57 -10.03 -5.33
N LEU A 180 -9.37 -9.09 -6.27
CA LEU A 180 -8.38 -8.02 -6.13
C LEU A 180 -8.74 -7.10 -4.95
N PRO A 181 -7.90 -7.02 -3.89
CA PRO A 181 -8.14 -6.18 -2.73
C PRO A 181 -7.76 -4.71 -3.01
N ILE A 182 -8.17 -4.18 -4.16
CA ILE A 182 -7.91 -2.79 -4.57
C ILE A 182 -9.27 -2.10 -4.72
N ASP A 183 -9.75 -1.59 -3.59
CA ASP A 183 -10.94 -0.75 -3.55
C ASP A 183 -10.53 0.73 -3.60
N LEU A 184 -10.93 1.40 -4.68
CA LEU A 184 -10.68 2.83 -4.91
C LEU A 184 -11.93 3.67 -4.67
N THR A 185 -12.98 3.07 -4.07
CA THR A 185 -14.22 3.77 -3.77
C THR A 185 -14.03 4.70 -2.58
N VAL A 186 -14.38 5.97 -2.78
CA VAL A 186 -14.41 6.95 -1.68
C VAL A 186 -15.64 6.64 -0.81
N PRO A 187 -15.47 6.38 0.50
CA PRO A 187 -16.58 6.12 1.40
C PRO A 187 -17.49 7.35 1.48
N LYS A 188 -18.81 7.12 1.59
CA LYS A 188 -19.78 8.21 1.67
C LYS A 188 -19.55 9.02 2.94
N SER A 189 -19.46 10.35 2.80
CA SER A 189 -19.37 11.25 3.94
C SER A 189 -20.62 11.15 4.81
N THR A 190 -20.43 11.03 6.13
CA THR A 190 -21.50 11.16 7.13
C THR A 190 -21.97 12.61 7.28
N SER A 191 -21.20 13.59 6.81
CA SER A 191 -21.47 15.03 6.91
C SER A 191 -22.31 15.59 5.76
N GLY A 192 -22.80 14.76 4.83
CA GLY A 192 -23.66 15.18 3.71
C GLY A 192 -22.92 15.71 2.47
N ASN A 193 -21.60 15.91 2.54
CA ASN A 193 -20.78 16.29 1.39
C ASN A 193 -20.60 15.10 0.44
N LYS A 194 -20.97 15.27 -0.83
CA LYS A 194 -20.69 14.29 -1.88
C LYS A 194 -19.26 14.50 -2.37
N TYR A 195 -18.38 13.56 -2.08
CA TYR A 195 -17.07 13.49 -2.71
C TYR A 195 -17.20 12.69 -4.01
N GLU A 196 -16.63 13.22 -5.09
CA GLU A 196 -16.52 12.47 -6.33
C GLU A 196 -15.58 11.28 -6.14
N ASN A 197 -15.79 10.20 -6.91
CA ASN A 197 -14.94 9.01 -6.83
C ASN A 197 -13.65 9.20 -7.66
N ASN A 198 -12.90 10.24 -7.31
CA ASN A 198 -11.65 10.64 -7.94
C ASN A 198 -10.78 11.34 -6.89
N ALA A 199 -9.52 11.61 -7.26
CA ALA A 199 -8.60 12.37 -6.42
C ALA A 199 -8.85 13.89 -6.45
N ASN A 200 -9.84 14.36 -7.22
CA ASN A 200 -10.12 15.79 -7.32
C ASN A 200 -10.62 16.29 -5.96
N GLY A 201 -9.97 17.34 -5.47
CA GLY A 201 -10.35 17.93 -4.19
C GLY A 201 -9.71 17.31 -2.96
N TRP A 202 -8.86 16.28 -3.11
CA TRP A 202 -8.09 15.71 -2.00
C TRP A 202 -6.99 16.65 -1.53
N ALA A 203 -6.46 17.47 -2.45
CA ALA A 203 -5.44 18.47 -2.18
C ALA A 203 -5.99 19.91 -2.14
N MET A 204 -7.27 20.09 -1.81
CA MET A 204 -7.82 21.44 -1.62
C MET A 204 -7.31 22.03 -0.30
N SER A 205 -6.31 22.91 -0.44
CA SER A 205 -5.88 23.89 0.56
C SER A 205 -7.01 24.80 1.03
#